data_AF-A0A7X7R272-F1
#
_entry.id   AF-A0A7X7R272-F1
#
_cell.length_a   1.000
_cell.length_b   1.000
_cell.length_c   1.000
_cell.angle_alpha   90.00
_cell.angle_beta   90.00
_cell.angle_gamma   90.00
#
_symmetry.space_group_name_H-M   'P 1'
#
loop_
_entity.id
_entity.type
_entity.pdbx_description
1 polymer ?
#
loop_
_entity_poly.entity_id
_entity_poly.type
_entity_poly.pdbx_seq_one_letter_code
_entity_poly.pdbx_strand_id
1 'polypeptide(L)'
;MILRDFFVKDINRPIETVIKADDQDHILEEVVEYIVTDEVAKKIRDFFSAYNDYHGANGVWISGFFGSGKSHLLKILSYVLENKEYDGYRLGELFAEKIENDKILKADILKATKCPSESILFNIDQQAQITTKQEEDALLNVFYKVFNDHLGYYGERQYVAEFERWLDHEGVYKKFKDEYKTKTGDDWLDARRKYFSPKVKEAIGNVLSKIMGGSPDKYVNIIETLRTDSALSVDDFCNKVNEYLKTKQKGFRLNFFVDEVGQYISESSKLMLNLQTIAETLATKTKGNSWILVTSQEDMESVVGDMNKSQKNDFSKIQARFKLKIPLTSANVDEVIEKRLLDKTDPTKKLLQSVWKKEQSKLETILSFSEVGVQFKGFKGESDFINKYPFVA
;
A
#
# COMPACT_ATOMS: atom_id res chain seq x y z
N MET A 1 -41.46 -10.35 -5.76
CA MET A 1 -40.11 -9.98 -5.33
C MET A 1 -40.22 -9.15 -4.09
N ILE A 2 -39.50 -9.54 -3.05
CA ILE A 2 -39.26 -8.69 -1.88
C ILE A 2 -38.01 -7.84 -2.12
N LEU A 3 -37.82 -6.75 -1.37
CA LEU A 3 -36.72 -5.81 -1.59
C LEU A 3 -35.33 -6.46 -1.59
N ARG A 4 -35.14 -7.53 -0.79
CA ARG A 4 -33.87 -8.28 -0.76
C ARG A 4 -33.52 -8.91 -2.12
N ASP A 5 -34.52 -9.32 -2.90
CA ASP A 5 -34.33 -9.96 -4.21
C ASP A 5 -33.87 -8.97 -5.29
N PHE A 6 -33.86 -7.66 -4.98
CA PHE A 6 -33.56 -6.62 -5.96
C PHE A 6 -32.06 -6.58 -6.28
N PHE A 7 -31.23 -6.94 -5.31
CA PHE A 7 -29.80 -6.69 -5.35
C PHE A 7 -29.03 -7.94 -5.78
N VAL A 8 -27.95 -7.75 -6.53
CA VAL A 8 -27.05 -8.83 -6.97
C VAL A 8 -26.33 -9.43 -5.76
N LYS A 9 -25.94 -8.60 -4.80
CA LYS A 9 -25.21 -9.00 -3.60
C LYS A 9 -26.12 -9.02 -2.39
N ASP A 10 -25.83 -9.88 -1.41
CA ASP A 10 -26.59 -9.92 -0.15
C ASP A 10 -26.44 -8.60 0.61
N ILE A 11 -27.56 -8.00 1.00
CA ILE A 11 -27.61 -6.75 1.75
C ILE A 11 -27.21 -6.90 3.22
N ASN A 12 -27.25 -8.14 3.74
CA ASN A 12 -26.89 -8.43 5.14
C ASN A 12 -25.41 -8.83 5.32
N ARG A 13 -24.62 -8.83 4.24
CA ARG A 13 -23.20 -9.18 4.33
C ARG A 13 -22.43 -8.12 5.13
N PRO A 14 -21.41 -8.50 5.90
CA PRO A 14 -20.56 -7.54 6.60
C PRO A 14 -19.86 -6.63 5.58
N ILE A 15 -19.77 -5.35 5.89
CA ILE A 15 -19.03 -4.37 5.08
C ILE A 15 -17.98 -3.76 5.99
N GLU A 16 -16.71 -3.91 5.60
CA GLU A 16 -15.63 -3.24 6.30
C GLU A 16 -15.71 -1.73 6.06
N THR A 17 -15.78 -1.00 7.17
CA THR A 17 -15.88 0.47 7.18
C THR A 17 -14.53 1.15 7.30
N VAL A 18 -13.50 0.43 7.78
CA VAL A 18 -12.15 0.96 8.01
C VAL A 18 -11.15 0.01 7.38
N ILE A 19 -10.36 0.53 6.45
CA ILE A 19 -9.30 -0.22 5.78
C ILE A 19 -8.04 -0.11 6.61
N LYS A 20 -7.51 -1.25 7.03
CA LYS A 20 -6.25 -1.34 7.75
C LYS A 20 -5.17 -1.89 6.82
N ALA A 21 -4.02 -1.23 6.79
CA ALA A 21 -2.92 -1.60 5.90
C ALA A 21 -2.23 -2.91 6.30
N ASP A 22 -2.30 -3.28 7.58
CA ASP A 22 -1.71 -4.49 8.17
C ASP A 22 -2.66 -5.70 8.17
N ASP A 23 -3.95 -5.49 7.86
CA ASP A 23 -4.94 -6.55 7.84
C ASP A 23 -4.79 -7.42 6.58
N GLN A 24 -4.53 -8.70 6.80
CA GLN A 24 -4.37 -9.72 5.76
C GLN A 24 -5.53 -10.72 5.75
N ASP A 25 -6.53 -10.53 6.62
CA ASP A 25 -7.76 -11.31 6.58
C ASP A 25 -8.64 -10.77 5.43
N HIS A 26 -9.45 -11.63 4.81
CA HIS A 26 -10.43 -11.25 3.77
C HIS A 26 -9.88 -10.51 2.52
N ILE A 27 -8.59 -10.64 2.18
CA ILE A 27 -7.95 -9.99 1.01
C ILE A 27 -8.75 -10.22 -0.30
N LEU A 28 -9.18 -11.47 -0.55
CA LEU A 28 -9.96 -11.78 -1.75
C LEU A 28 -11.27 -11.00 -1.79
N GLU A 29 -11.98 -10.95 -0.66
CA GLU A 29 -13.24 -10.22 -0.54
C GLU A 29 -13.04 -8.73 -0.79
N GLU A 30 -11.97 -8.12 -0.25
CA GLU A 30 -11.65 -6.71 -0.51
C GLU A 30 -11.46 -6.44 -2.01
N VAL A 31 -10.67 -7.27 -2.72
CA VAL A 31 -10.48 -7.11 -4.17
C VAL A 31 -11.78 -7.32 -4.93
N VAL A 32 -12.59 -8.33 -4.57
CA VAL A 32 -13.90 -8.59 -5.16
C VAL A 32 -14.87 -7.43 -4.93
N GLU A 33 -14.83 -6.80 -3.76
CA GLU A 33 -15.70 -5.70 -3.39
C GLU A 33 -15.27 -4.35 -3.96
N TYR A 34 -13.99 -4.19 -4.29
CA TYR A 34 -13.47 -2.94 -4.85
C TYR A 34 -14.15 -2.61 -6.19
N ILE A 35 -14.71 -1.40 -6.27
CA ILE A 35 -15.32 -0.86 -7.48
C ILE A 35 -14.32 0.05 -8.17
N VAL A 36 -13.94 -0.31 -9.39
CA VAL A 36 -13.16 0.57 -10.26
C VAL A 36 -14.13 1.50 -10.97
N THR A 37 -14.17 2.77 -10.55
CA THR A 37 -14.94 3.81 -11.24
C THR A 37 -14.25 4.20 -12.55
N ASP A 38 -14.99 4.82 -13.46
CA ASP A 38 -14.41 5.29 -14.73
C ASP A 38 -13.32 6.35 -14.50
N GLU A 39 -13.43 7.14 -13.43
CA GLU A 39 -12.39 8.09 -13.03
C GLU A 39 -11.13 7.35 -12.58
N VAL A 40 -11.25 6.40 -11.65
CA VAL A 40 -10.10 5.61 -11.16
C VAL A 40 -9.43 4.88 -12.32
N ALA A 41 -10.21 4.22 -13.19
CA ALA A 41 -9.70 3.53 -14.37
C ALA A 41 -8.84 4.45 -15.26
N LYS A 42 -9.31 5.66 -15.55
CA LYS A 42 -8.54 6.65 -16.32
C LYS A 42 -7.24 7.05 -15.63
N LYS A 43 -7.25 7.21 -14.30
CA LYS A 43 -6.06 7.65 -13.55
C LYS A 43 -5.01 6.55 -13.38
N ILE A 44 -5.42 5.29 -13.21
CA ILE A 44 -4.47 4.17 -13.07
C ILE A 44 -3.85 3.73 -14.40
N ARG A 45 -4.43 4.12 -15.54
CA ARG A 45 -3.91 3.82 -16.89
C ARG A 45 -2.47 4.26 -17.08
N ASP A 46 -2.16 5.51 -16.76
CA ASP A 46 -0.80 6.05 -16.91
C ASP A 46 0.20 5.32 -16.00
N PHE A 47 -0.26 4.94 -14.81
CA PHE A 47 0.53 4.12 -13.89
C PHE A 47 0.85 2.75 -14.48
N PHE A 48 -0.15 1.96 -14.90
CA PHE A 48 0.10 0.61 -15.43
C PHE A 48 0.91 0.63 -16.73
N SER A 49 0.71 1.64 -17.58
CA SER A 49 1.55 1.87 -18.76
C SER A 49 3.01 2.09 -18.37
N ALA A 50 3.30 3.03 -17.45
CA ALA A 50 4.65 3.31 -16.99
C ALA A 50 5.27 2.16 -16.16
N TYR A 51 4.45 1.38 -15.47
CA TYR A 51 4.89 0.18 -14.77
C TYR A 51 5.37 -0.87 -15.79
N ASN A 52 4.62 -1.07 -16.88
CA ASN A 52 4.99 -2.02 -17.92
C ASN A 52 6.16 -1.56 -18.78
N ASP A 53 6.29 -0.25 -19.02
CA ASP A 53 7.36 0.36 -19.80
C ASP A 53 8.03 1.51 -19.03
N TYR A 54 9.13 1.16 -18.36
CA TYR A 54 9.81 2.07 -17.45
C TYR A 54 10.62 3.14 -18.20
N HIS A 55 10.33 4.41 -17.91
CA HIS A 55 11.00 5.57 -18.49
C HIS A 55 11.64 6.49 -17.42
N GLY A 56 12.37 5.89 -16.47
CA GLY A 56 13.20 6.65 -15.53
C GLY A 56 12.50 7.16 -14.27
N ALA A 57 11.19 6.93 -14.10
CA ALA A 57 10.45 7.28 -12.89
C ALA A 57 9.70 6.07 -12.34
N ASN A 58 9.88 5.82 -11.05
CA ASN A 58 9.33 4.68 -10.30
C ASN A 58 8.48 5.11 -9.08
N GLY A 59 8.24 6.42 -8.94
CA GLY A 59 7.45 7.00 -7.86
C GLY A 59 6.03 7.33 -8.34
N VAL A 60 5.02 6.92 -7.58
CA VAL A 60 3.60 7.20 -7.82
C VAL A 60 3.00 7.93 -6.62
N TRP A 61 2.29 9.02 -6.90
CA TRP A 61 1.66 9.85 -5.88
C TRP A 61 0.13 9.78 -5.97
N ILE A 62 -0.51 9.17 -4.99
CA ILE A 62 -1.97 9.05 -4.89
C ILE A 62 -2.48 10.18 -3.98
N SER A 63 -3.27 11.10 -4.52
CA SER A 63 -3.74 12.29 -3.81
C SER A 63 -5.26 12.36 -3.73
N GLY A 64 -5.82 13.13 -2.80
CA GLY A 64 -7.28 13.26 -2.63
C GLY A 64 -7.72 13.62 -1.21
N PHE A 65 -8.97 14.02 -1.05
CA PHE A 65 -9.57 14.38 0.26
C PHE A 65 -9.73 13.18 1.19
N PHE A 66 -9.97 13.43 2.48
CA PHE A 66 -10.34 12.38 3.42
C PHE A 66 -11.60 11.63 2.91
N GLY A 67 -11.60 10.31 2.98
CA GLY A 67 -12.68 9.47 2.48
C GLY A 67 -12.69 9.22 0.96
N SER A 68 -11.74 9.76 0.18
CA SER A 68 -11.68 9.54 -1.28
C SER A 68 -11.17 8.15 -1.72
N GLY A 69 -10.83 7.27 -0.77
CA GLY A 69 -10.40 5.89 -1.06
C GLY A 69 -8.91 5.71 -1.40
N LYS A 70 -8.03 6.68 -1.09
CA LYS A 70 -6.57 6.59 -1.36
C LYS A 70 -5.90 5.34 -0.78
N SER A 71 -6.05 5.14 0.52
CA SER A 71 -5.49 3.97 1.23
C SER A 71 -6.07 2.67 0.70
N HIS A 72 -7.36 2.68 0.32
CA HIS A 72 -7.99 1.53 -0.34
C HIS A 72 -7.32 1.22 -1.67
N LEU A 73 -7.20 2.21 -2.55
CA LEU A 73 -6.56 2.03 -3.85
C LEU A 73 -5.11 1.57 -3.69
N LEU A 74 -4.36 2.16 -2.76
CA LEU A 74 -2.99 1.77 -2.44
C LEU A 74 -2.93 0.28 -2.03
N LYS A 75 -3.79 -0.14 -1.10
CA LYS A 75 -3.89 -1.53 -0.63
C LYS A 75 -4.25 -2.49 -1.77
N ILE A 76 -5.28 -2.17 -2.56
CA ILE A 76 -5.70 -2.99 -3.71
C ILE A 76 -4.58 -3.11 -4.75
N LEU A 77 -3.90 -2.01 -5.10
CA LEU A 77 -2.77 -2.06 -6.04
C LEU A 77 -1.64 -2.95 -5.51
N SER A 78 -1.41 -2.99 -4.20
CA SER A 78 -0.41 -3.88 -3.60
C SER A 78 -0.69 -5.36 -3.85
N TYR A 79 -1.96 -5.76 -3.77
CA TYR A 79 -2.41 -7.12 -4.05
C TYR A 79 -2.46 -7.44 -5.55
N VAL A 80 -2.89 -6.46 -6.35
CA VAL A 80 -3.00 -6.59 -7.80
C VAL A 80 -1.62 -6.80 -8.45
N LEU A 81 -0.61 -6.03 -8.04
CA LEU A 81 0.74 -6.18 -8.60
C LEU A 81 1.41 -7.48 -8.18
N GLU A 82 1.18 -7.93 -6.94
CA GLU A 82 1.74 -9.20 -6.45
C GLU A 82 1.06 -10.40 -7.12
N ASN A 83 -0.22 -10.25 -7.49
CA ASN A 83 -1.04 -11.25 -8.17
C ASN A 83 -1.00 -12.64 -7.51
N LYS A 84 -0.93 -12.66 -6.18
CA LYS A 84 -1.00 -13.88 -5.38
C LYS A 84 -2.34 -14.58 -5.57
N GLU A 85 -2.31 -15.89 -5.42
CA GLU A 85 -3.50 -16.73 -5.50
C GLU A 85 -4.15 -16.85 -4.12
N TYR A 86 -5.46 -16.59 -4.07
CA TYR A 86 -6.32 -16.76 -2.89
C TYR A 86 -7.58 -17.49 -3.34
N ASP A 87 -7.89 -18.63 -2.71
CA ASP A 87 -9.03 -19.49 -3.02
C ASP A 87 -9.19 -19.82 -4.53
N GLY A 88 -8.07 -20.03 -5.22
CA GLY A 88 -8.04 -20.35 -6.66
C GLY A 88 -8.15 -19.12 -7.59
N TYR A 89 -8.24 -17.91 -7.04
CA TYR A 89 -8.28 -16.66 -7.80
C TYR A 89 -6.97 -15.90 -7.69
N ARG A 90 -6.46 -15.42 -8.83
CA ARG A 90 -5.32 -14.50 -8.88
C ARG A 90 -5.83 -13.07 -8.87
N LEU A 91 -5.47 -12.31 -7.83
CA LEU A 91 -6.12 -11.04 -7.52
C LEU A 91 -5.95 -9.96 -8.60
N GLY A 92 -4.79 -9.91 -9.25
CA GLY A 92 -4.54 -8.97 -10.34
C GLY A 92 -5.30 -9.33 -11.62
N GLU A 93 -5.45 -10.62 -11.90
CA GLU A 93 -6.30 -11.10 -13.01
C GLU A 93 -7.78 -10.79 -12.73
N LEU A 94 -8.25 -11.06 -11.51
CA LEU A 94 -9.60 -10.73 -11.06
C LEU A 94 -9.88 -9.22 -11.12
N PHE A 95 -8.91 -8.40 -10.74
CA PHE A 95 -9.01 -6.95 -10.84
C PHE A 95 -9.07 -6.49 -12.31
N ALA A 96 -8.30 -7.10 -13.21
CA ALA A 96 -8.35 -6.81 -14.64
C ALA A 96 -9.71 -7.14 -15.26
N GLU A 97 -10.39 -8.20 -14.80
CA GLU A 97 -11.74 -8.55 -15.27
C GLU A 97 -12.80 -7.49 -14.96
N LYS A 98 -12.60 -6.68 -13.91
CA LYS A 98 -13.47 -5.54 -13.59
C LYS A 98 -13.36 -4.39 -14.60
N ILE A 99 -12.33 -4.39 -15.45
CA ILE A 99 -12.12 -3.36 -16.46
C ILE A 99 -12.83 -3.78 -17.76
N GLU A 100 -14.12 -3.50 -17.83
CA GLU A 100 -14.96 -3.93 -18.96
C GLU A 100 -14.81 -3.01 -20.19
N ASN A 101 -14.77 -1.69 -19.96
CA ASN A 101 -14.86 -0.69 -21.02
C ASN A 101 -13.50 -0.28 -21.61
N ASP A 102 -12.40 -0.66 -20.97
CA ASP A 102 -11.04 -0.22 -21.33
C ASP A 102 -10.12 -1.41 -21.58
N LYS A 103 -10.17 -1.95 -22.80
CA LYS A 103 -9.36 -3.12 -23.21
C LYS A 103 -7.86 -2.88 -23.11
N ILE A 104 -7.40 -1.64 -23.27
CA ILE A 104 -5.98 -1.30 -23.18
C ILE A 104 -5.53 -1.39 -21.72
N LEU A 105 -6.25 -0.72 -20.81
CA LEU A 105 -5.97 -0.81 -19.37
C LEU A 105 -6.04 -2.26 -18.88
N LYS A 106 -7.05 -3.02 -19.30
CA LYS A 106 -7.17 -4.45 -18.96
C LYS A 106 -5.92 -5.22 -19.39
N ALA A 107 -5.47 -5.03 -20.62
CA ALA A 107 -4.25 -5.68 -21.13
C ALA A 107 -2.99 -5.24 -20.38
N ASP A 108 -2.88 -3.96 -20.02
CA ASP A 108 -1.76 -3.44 -19.24
C ASP A 108 -1.72 -4.00 -17.82
N ILE A 109 -2.87 -4.12 -17.14
CA ILE A 109 -2.94 -4.78 -15.83
C ILE A 109 -2.49 -6.24 -15.97
N LEU A 110 -3.05 -6.99 -16.92
CA LEU A 110 -2.66 -8.40 -17.15
C LEU A 110 -1.20 -8.57 -17.56
N LYS A 111 -0.57 -7.55 -18.16
CA LYS A 111 0.86 -7.55 -18.46
C LYS A 111 1.68 -7.31 -17.19
N ALA A 112 1.24 -6.39 -16.34
CA ALA A 112 1.89 -6.11 -15.06
C ALA A 112 1.87 -7.33 -14.14
N THR A 113 0.75 -8.07 -14.09
CA THR A 113 0.60 -9.28 -13.24
C THR A 113 1.47 -10.47 -13.67
N LYS A 114 1.99 -10.46 -14.91
CA LYS A 114 2.96 -11.46 -15.37
C LYS A 114 4.37 -11.18 -14.86
N CYS A 115 4.61 -9.97 -14.35
CA CYS A 115 5.84 -9.59 -13.71
C CYS A 115 5.81 -10.09 -12.27
N PRO A 116 6.65 -11.07 -11.88
CA PRO A 116 6.72 -11.53 -10.51
C PRO A 116 7.07 -10.34 -9.62
N SER A 117 6.31 -10.12 -8.55
CA SER A 117 6.62 -9.04 -7.63
C SER A 117 6.28 -9.40 -6.19
N GLU A 118 6.84 -8.64 -5.26
CA GLU A 118 6.45 -8.62 -3.85
C GLU A 118 6.08 -7.18 -3.48
N SER A 119 5.13 -7.05 -2.56
CA SER A 119 4.61 -5.76 -2.11
C SER A 119 4.86 -5.59 -0.61
N ILE A 120 5.48 -4.48 -0.21
CA ILE A 120 5.65 -4.07 1.18
C ILE A 120 4.69 -2.91 1.45
N LEU A 121 3.53 -3.22 2.05
CA LEU A 121 2.51 -2.25 2.42
C LEU A 121 2.64 -1.87 3.89
N PHE A 122 2.69 -0.57 4.18
CA PHE A 122 2.77 -0.08 5.55
C PHE A 122 2.23 1.35 5.67
N ASN A 123 1.65 1.64 6.84
CA ASN A 123 1.32 3.01 7.24
C ASN A 123 2.54 3.64 7.93
N ILE A 124 3.00 4.78 7.42
CA ILE A 124 4.24 5.37 7.92
C ILE A 124 4.11 5.95 9.33
N ASP A 125 2.96 6.55 9.65
CA ASP A 125 2.71 7.15 10.96
C ASP A 125 2.69 6.09 12.06
N GLN A 126 2.12 4.91 11.80
CA GLN A 126 2.15 3.76 12.72
C GLN A 126 3.56 3.21 12.91
N GLN A 127 4.33 3.05 11.83
CA GLN A 127 5.70 2.52 11.92
C GLN A 127 6.67 3.49 12.59
N ALA A 128 6.44 4.79 12.46
CA ALA A 128 7.30 5.84 13.00
C ALA A 128 7.12 6.10 14.50
N GLN A 129 6.09 5.58 15.18
CA GLN A 129 5.89 5.81 16.63
C GLN A 129 7.04 5.29 17.52
N ILE A 130 7.93 4.46 16.96
CA ILE A 130 9.08 3.86 17.64
C ILE A 130 10.36 4.71 17.42
N THR A 131 10.35 5.67 16.50
CA THR A 131 11.50 6.52 16.14
C THR A 131 11.15 7.99 16.35
N THR A 132 12.05 8.79 16.91
CA THR A 132 11.78 10.21 17.15
C THR A 132 11.61 10.93 15.81
N LYS A 133 10.41 11.49 15.52
CA LYS A 133 10.12 12.25 14.27
C LYS A 133 11.07 13.43 14.01
N GLN A 134 11.85 13.85 15.00
CA GLN A 134 12.82 14.94 14.91
C GLN A 134 14.16 14.54 14.27
N GLU A 135 14.42 13.24 14.10
CA GLU A 135 15.64 12.76 13.44
C GLU A 135 15.53 12.94 11.92
N GLU A 136 16.59 13.48 11.30
CA GLU A 136 16.63 13.69 9.85
C GLU A 136 16.41 12.39 9.07
N ASP A 137 16.84 11.26 9.63
CA ASP A 137 16.76 9.94 9.01
C ASP A 137 15.51 9.14 9.39
N ALA A 138 14.53 9.73 10.08
CA ALA A 138 13.35 9.01 10.58
C ALA A 138 12.60 8.26 9.46
N LEU A 139 12.44 8.87 8.28
CA LEU A 139 11.85 8.23 7.11
C LEU A 139 12.68 7.03 6.65
N LEU A 140 13.99 7.20 6.49
CA LEU A 140 14.90 6.17 6.02
C LEU A 140 14.92 4.97 6.99
N ASN A 141 14.89 5.23 8.30
CA ASN A 141 14.80 4.21 9.33
C ASN A 141 13.53 3.35 9.19
N VAL A 142 12.39 3.96 8.88
CA VAL A 142 11.15 3.20 8.62
C VAL A 142 11.31 2.31 7.38
N PHE A 143 11.89 2.81 6.30
CA PHE A 143 12.17 2.00 5.10
C PHE A 143 13.09 0.81 5.40
N TYR A 144 14.17 1.02 6.17
CA TYR A 144 15.02 -0.07 6.62
C TYR A 144 14.26 -1.08 7.46
N LYS A 145 13.45 -0.61 8.41
CA LYS A 145 12.66 -1.47 9.30
C LYS A 145 11.75 -2.39 8.48
N VAL A 146 10.87 -1.83 7.65
CA VAL A 146 9.88 -2.61 6.89
C VAL A 146 10.55 -3.52 5.87
N PHE A 147 11.67 -3.11 5.27
CA PHE A 147 12.43 -3.95 4.37
C PHE A 147 13.09 -5.12 5.10
N ASN A 148 13.68 -4.88 6.27
CA ASN A 148 14.28 -5.94 7.09
C ASN A 148 13.22 -6.92 7.62
N ASP A 149 12.07 -6.41 8.09
CA ASP A 149 10.94 -7.24 8.53
C ASP A 149 10.43 -8.12 7.37
N HIS A 150 10.33 -7.57 6.15
CA HIS A 150 9.97 -8.32 4.94
C HIS A 150 10.94 -9.46 4.62
N LEU A 151 12.23 -9.29 4.90
CA LEU A 151 13.25 -10.33 4.74
C LEU A 151 13.29 -11.33 5.91
N GLY A 152 12.51 -11.12 6.97
CA GLY A 152 12.52 -11.93 8.19
C GLY A 152 13.62 -11.57 9.19
N TYR A 153 14.31 -10.44 8.98
CA TYR A 153 15.29 -9.90 9.91
C TYR A 153 14.62 -9.08 11.02
N TYR A 154 15.39 -8.59 11.99
CA TYR A 154 14.90 -7.79 13.10
C TYR A 154 14.83 -6.30 12.74
N GLY A 155 13.74 -5.87 12.12
CA GLY A 155 13.59 -4.50 11.62
C GLY A 155 13.62 -3.43 12.72
N GLU A 156 13.25 -3.75 13.96
CA GLU A 156 13.29 -2.79 15.09
C GLU A 156 14.71 -2.29 15.42
N ARG A 157 15.75 -3.07 15.07
CA ARG A 157 17.16 -2.76 15.35
C ARG A 157 18.02 -3.11 14.15
N GLN A 158 18.33 -2.09 13.34
CA GLN A 158 19.09 -2.23 12.09
C GLN A 158 20.41 -3.01 12.26
N TYR A 159 21.22 -2.72 13.27
CA TYR A 159 22.51 -3.42 13.47
C TYR A 159 22.34 -4.91 13.80
N VAL A 160 21.20 -5.33 14.34
CA VAL A 160 20.87 -6.76 14.50
C VAL A 160 20.43 -7.34 13.16
N ALA A 161 19.66 -6.61 12.36
CA ALA A 161 19.32 -7.03 11.01
C ALA A 161 20.56 -7.11 10.08
N GLU A 162 21.54 -6.23 10.23
CA GLU A 162 22.83 -6.32 9.51
C GLU A 162 23.63 -7.55 9.92
N PHE A 163 23.58 -7.91 11.21
CA PHE A 163 24.16 -9.16 11.68
C PHE A 163 23.49 -10.39 11.05
N GLU A 164 22.16 -10.42 11.03
CA GLU A 164 21.40 -11.52 10.41
C GLU A 164 21.64 -11.58 8.89
N ARG A 165 21.69 -10.42 8.22
CA ARG A 165 22.01 -10.29 6.79
C ARG A 165 23.43 -10.76 6.47
N TRP A 166 24.40 -10.43 7.31
CA TRP A 166 25.77 -10.92 7.19
C TRP A 166 25.80 -12.46 7.27
N LEU A 167 25.11 -13.05 8.24
CA LEU A 167 25.02 -14.51 8.35
C LEU A 167 24.34 -15.18 7.14
N ASP A 168 23.35 -14.52 6.54
CA ASP A 168 22.69 -15.01 5.33
C ASP A 168 23.61 -14.89 4.10
N HIS A 169 24.40 -13.82 4.00
CA HIS A 169 25.41 -13.67 2.95
C HIS A 169 26.48 -14.77 3.03
N GLU A 170 26.90 -15.12 4.26
CA GLU A 170 27.82 -16.23 4.53
C GLU A 170 27.15 -17.62 4.36
N GLY A 171 25.84 -17.68 4.13
CA GLY A 171 25.08 -18.93 3.96
C GLY A 171 24.97 -19.75 5.25
N VAL A 172 25.18 -19.15 6.42
CA VAL A 172 25.21 -19.84 7.71
C VAL A 172 24.04 -19.48 8.63
N TYR A 173 23.18 -18.53 8.27
CA TYR A 173 22.12 -18.04 9.17
C TYR A 173 21.19 -19.15 9.69
N LYS A 174 20.74 -20.07 8.81
CA LYS A 174 19.92 -21.21 9.25
C LYS A 174 20.66 -22.08 10.27
N LYS A 175 21.92 -22.44 9.99
CA LYS A 175 22.77 -23.22 10.91
C LYS A 175 23.00 -22.48 12.22
N PHE A 176 23.20 -21.16 12.16
CA PHE A 176 23.34 -20.32 13.33
C PHE A 176 22.10 -20.40 14.22
N LYS A 177 20.89 -20.27 13.67
CA LYS A 177 19.64 -20.40 14.45
C LYS A 177 19.51 -21.78 15.10
N ASP A 178 19.80 -22.84 14.36
CA ASP A 178 19.70 -24.23 14.86
C ASP A 178 20.71 -24.50 16.00
N GLU A 179 21.96 -24.06 15.82
CA GLU A 179 23.03 -24.19 16.82
C GLU A 179 22.82 -23.30 18.03
N TYR A 180 22.30 -22.09 17.84
CA TYR A 180 21.93 -21.17 18.91
C TYR A 180 20.87 -21.78 19.82
N LYS A 181 19.82 -22.36 19.22
CA LYS A 181 18.76 -23.06 19.95
C LYS A 181 19.28 -24.29 20.68
N THR A 182 20.15 -25.07 20.04
CA THR A 182 20.77 -26.25 20.65
C THR A 182 21.62 -25.88 21.87
N LYS A 183 22.36 -24.78 21.80
CA LYS A 183 23.27 -24.35 22.88
C LYS A 183 22.55 -23.64 24.03
N THR A 184 21.53 -22.83 23.74
CA THR A 184 20.90 -21.95 24.74
C THR A 184 19.53 -22.42 25.22
N GLY A 185 18.85 -23.26 24.44
CA GLY A 185 17.44 -23.61 24.61
C GLY A 185 16.46 -22.56 24.08
N ASP A 186 16.94 -21.35 23.75
CA ASP A 186 16.13 -20.20 23.33
C ASP A 186 16.12 -20.09 21.79
N ASP A 187 15.00 -19.67 21.19
CA ASP A 187 14.95 -19.34 19.77
C ASP A 187 15.69 -18.02 19.50
N TRP A 188 16.46 -17.96 18.40
CA TRP A 188 17.15 -16.73 18.02
C TRP A 188 16.18 -15.57 17.78
N LEU A 189 15.01 -15.85 17.20
CA LEU A 189 14.01 -14.83 16.88
C LEU A 189 13.48 -14.09 18.12
N ASP A 190 13.52 -14.76 19.28
CA ASP A 190 13.18 -14.18 20.58
C ASP A 190 14.41 -13.58 21.27
N ALA A 191 15.54 -14.29 21.23
CA ALA A 191 16.77 -13.88 21.89
C ALA A 191 17.35 -12.58 21.33
N ARG A 192 17.18 -12.32 20.03
CA ARG A 192 17.64 -11.10 19.35
C ARG A 192 17.07 -9.81 19.93
N ARG A 193 15.92 -9.86 20.62
CA ARG A 193 15.35 -8.71 21.36
C ARG A 193 16.21 -8.28 22.55
N LYS A 194 17.03 -9.21 23.08
CA LYS A 194 17.97 -9.00 24.19
C LYS A 194 19.43 -9.11 23.72
N TYR A 195 19.72 -8.71 22.48
CA TYR A 195 21.06 -8.78 21.86
C TYR A 195 22.16 -8.14 22.72
N PHE A 196 21.81 -7.14 23.55
CA PHE A 196 22.75 -6.44 24.43
C PHE A 196 23.14 -7.25 25.68
N SER A 197 22.38 -8.28 26.03
CA SER A 197 22.61 -9.05 27.26
C SER A 197 23.89 -9.91 27.16
N PRO A 198 24.69 -10.02 28.25
CA PRO A 198 25.92 -10.82 28.24
C PRO A 198 25.70 -12.28 27.81
N LYS A 199 24.61 -12.91 28.28
CA LYS A 199 24.24 -14.29 27.90
C LYS A 199 24.11 -14.45 26.38
N VAL A 200 23.43 -13.50 25.70
CA VAL A 200 23.23 -13.55 24.26
C VAL A 200 24.54 -13.29 23.52
N LYS A 201 25.35 -12.31 23.96
CA LYS A 201 26.66 -12.01 23.38
C LYS A 201 27.63 -13.21 23.46
N GLU A 202 27.70 -13.86 24.61
CA GLU A 202 28.49 -15.08 24.80
C GLU A 202 27.98 -16.24 23.94
N ALA A 203 26.66 -16.40 23.85
CA ALA A 203 26.05 -17.43 23.01
C ALA A 203 26.37 -17.22 21.52
N ILE A 204 26.22 -15.99 21.01
CA ILE A 204 26.63 -15.60 19.66
C ILE A 204 28.09 -15.95 19.42
N GLY A 205 28.97 -15.52 20.34
CA GLY A 205 30.41 -15.74 20.24
C GLY A 205 30.78 -17.21 20.08
N ASN A 206 30.19 -18.04 20.94
CA ASN A 206 30.39 -19.48 20.94
C ASN A 206 29.82 -20.19 19.71
N VAL A 207 28.61 -19.84 19.29
CA VAL A 207 27.94 -20.46 18.14
C VAL A 207 28.71 -20.14 16.86
N LEU A 208 29.13 -18.89 16.68
CA LEU A 208 29.90 -18.48 15.50
C LEU A 208 31.30 -19.08 15.49
N SER A 209 31.97 -19.17 16.63
CA SER A 209 33.25 -19.90 16.73
C SER A 209 33.12 -21.37 16.30
N LYS A 210 32.00 -22.03 16.64
CA LYS A 210 31.74 -23.40 16.20
C LYS A 210 31.47 -23.50 14.69
N ILE A 211 30.74 -22.55 14.11
CA ILE A 211 30.31 -22.61 12.70
C ILE A 211 31.39 -22.10 11.74
N MET A 212 32.08 -21.01 12.10
CA MET A 212 33.01 -20.26 11.25
C MET A 212 34.47 -20.40 11.69
N GLY A 213 34.74 -21.04 12.82
CA GLY A 213 36.09 -21.17 13.40
C GLY A 213 36.53 -19.94 14.19
N GLY A 214 37.77 -19.95 14.70
CA GLY A 214 38.32 -18.86 15.52
C GLY A 214 37.88 -18.88 16.99
N SER A 215 38.38 -17.95 17.80
CA SER A 215 38.02 -17.85 19.21
C SER A 215 36.67 -17.15 19.40
N PRO A 216 35.84 -17.56 20.38
CA PRO A 216 34.56 -16.91 20.67
C PRO A 216 34.66 -15.40 20.85
N ASP A 217 35.73 -14.92 21.50
CA ASP A 217 35.97 -13.50 21.79
C ASP A 217 35.94 -12.59 20.55
N LYS A 218 36.28 -13.14 19.37
CA LYS A 218 36.22 -12.39 18.10
C LYS A 218 34.80 -11.98 17.73
N TYR A 219 33.81 -12.75 18.14
CA TYR A 219 32.42 -12.60 17.70
C TYR A 219 31.49 -12.07 18.79
N VAL A 220 31.90 -12.08 20.07
CA VAL A 220 31.08 -11.66 21.22
C VAL A 220 30.50 -10.24 21.04
N ASN A 221 31.25 -9.34 20.41
CA ASN A 221 30.85 -7.94 20.19
C ASN A 221 30.51 -7.61 18.72
N ILE A 222 30.30 -8.61 17.86
CA ILE A 222 30.11 -8.39 16.42
C ILE A 222 28.96 -7.42 16.10
N ILE A 223 27.84 -7.53 16.82
CA ILE A 223 26.70 -6.62 16.66
C ILE A 223 27.06 -5.17 17.03
N GLU A 224 27.92 -4.99 18.03
CA GLU A 224 28.39 -3.67 18.47
C GLU A 224 29.34 -3.04 17.43
N THR A 225 30.21 -3.86 16.84
CA THR A 225 31.08 -3.47 15.73
C THR A 225 30.24 -3.02 14.54
N LEU A 226 29.25 -3.83 14.13
CA LEU A 226 28.32 -3.48 13.05
C LEU A 226 27.55 -2.20 13.34
N ARG A 227 27.13 -1.95 14.59
CA ARG A 227 26.48 -0.69 14.99
C ARG A 227 27.38 0.52 14.80
N THR A 228 28.68 0.38 15.04
CA THR A 228 29.64 1.50 14.96
C THR A 228 30.06 1.77 13.52
N ASP A 229 30.18 0.72 12.71
CA ASP A 229 30.68 0.80 11.34
C ASP A 229 29.57 1.11 10.31
N SER A 230 28.29 0.90 10.67
CA SER A 230 27.16 1.13 9.77
C SER A 230 26.73 2.60 9.79
N ALA A 231 27.02 3.33 8.72
CA ALA A 231 26.45 4.65 8.47
C ALA A 231 25.12 4.52 7.70
N LEU A 232 24.05 5.10 8.25
CA LEU A 232 22.76 5.18 7.58
C LEU A 232 22.88 6.08 6.34
N SER A 233 22.53 5.54 5.18
CA SER A 233 22.39 6.33 3.96
C SER A 233 21.34 5.77 3.02
N VAL A 234 20.78 6.64 2.19
CA VAL A 234 19.85 6.26 1.13
C VAL A 234 20.53 5.36 0.09
N ASP A 235 21.81 5.59 -0.21
CA ASP A 235 22.56 4.78 -1.17
C ASP A 235 22.71 3.34 -0.68
N ASP A 236 23.08 3.14 0.59
CA ASP A 236 23.18 1.82 1.22
C ASP A 236 21.83 1.08 1.17
N PHE A 237 20.73 1.77 1.51
CA PHE A 237 19.39 1.18 1.47
C PHE A 237 19.04 0.68 0.06
N CYS A 238 19.26 1.53 -0.95
CA CYS A 238 18.97 1.20 -2.34
C CYS A 238 19.89 0.08 -2.86
N ASN A 239 21.14 0.01 -2.41
CA ASN A 239 22.05 -1.08 -2.73
C ASN A 239 21.53 -2.40 -2.16
N LYS A 240 21.10 -2.44 -0.88
CA LYS A 240 20.54 -3.65 -0.26
C LYS A 240 19.25 -4.11 -0.93
N VAL A 241 18.37 -3.19 -1.33
CA VAL A 241 17.18 -3.52 -2.14
C VAL A 241 17.60 -4.14 -3.48
N ASN A 242 18.59 -3.55 -4.16
CA ASN A 242 19.09 -4.08 -5.43
C ASN A 242 19.76 -5.46 -5.28
N GLU A 243 20.50 -5.69 -4.19
CA GLU A 243 21.07 -7.01 -3.86
C GLU A 243 19.98 -8.05 -3.66
N TYR A 244 18.92 -7.71 -2.92
CA TYR A 244 17.77 -8.59 -2.77
C TYR A 244 17.12 -8.93 -4.11
N LEU A 245 16.88 -7.93 -4.97
CA LEU A 245 16.33 -8.14 -6.32
C LEU A 245 17.20 -9.08 -7.16
N LYS A 246 18.54 -9.01 -7.03
CA LYS A 246 19.47 -9.91 -7.74
C LYS A 246 19.39 -11.37 -7.28
N THR A 247 18.91 -11.63 -6.06
CA THR A 247 18.68 -13.01 -5.57
C THR A 247 17.43 -13.65 -6.17
N LYS A 248 16.55 -12.85 -6.77
CA LYS A 248 15.27 -13.29 -7.35
C LYS A 248 15.40 -13.53 -8.85
N GLN A 249 14.34 -14.11 -9.44
CA GLN A 249 14.29 -14.37 -10.87
C GLN A 249 14.35 -13.09 -11.71
N LYS A 250 14.83 -13.20 -12.96
CA LYS A 250 14.92 -12.06 -13.87
C LYS A 250 13.54 -11.40 -14.07
N GLY A 251 13.50 -10.08 -13.95
CA GLY A 251 12.27 -9.31 -14.07
C GLY A 251 11.44 -9.26 -12.79
N PHE A 252 11.92 -9.82 -11.67
CA PHE A 252 11.27 -9.67 -10.38
C PHE A 252 11.26 -8.19 -9.93
N ARG A 253 10.17 -7.76 -9.29
CA ARG A 253 10.01 -6.39 -8.77
C ARG A 253 9.69 -6.35 -7.29
N LEU A 254 10.17 -5.31 -6.60
CA LEU A 254 9.83 -5.03 -5.21
C LEU A 254 9.14 -3.66 -5.12
N ASN A 255 7.90 -3.64 -4.67
CA ASN A 255 7.08 -2.44 -4.62
C ASN A 255 6.85 -2.02 -3.16
N PHE A 256 7.13 -0.75 -2.82
CA PHE A 256 6.82 -0.16 -1.52
C PHE A 256 5.51 0.63 -1.64
N PHE A 257 4.55 0.33 -0.76
CA PHE A 257 3.27 1.01 -0.67
C PHE A 257 3.20 1.72 0.68
N VAL A 258 3.33 3.03 0.66
CA VAL A 258 3.47 3.85 1.87
C VAL A 258 2.21 4.68 2.08
N ASP A 259 1.42 4.31 3.08
CA ASP A 259 0.21 5.02 3.42
C ASP A 259 0.48 6.20 4.37
N GLU A 260 -0.31 7.27 4.23
CA GLU A 260 -0.29 8.50 5.04
C GLU A 260 1.01 9.32 5.01
N VAL A 261 1.80 9.18 3.95
CA VAL A 261 3.05 9.94 3.75
C VAL A 261 2.83 11.44 3.85
N GLY A 262 1.77 11.96 3.22
CA GLY A 262 1.49 13.39 3.18
C GLY A 262 1.40 14.04 4.57
N GLN A 263 0.71 13.40 5.50
CA GLN A 263 0.57 13.89 6.87
C GLN A 263 1.92 13.79 7.61
N TYR A 264 2.59 12.65 7.50
CA TYR A 264 3.88 12.42 8.16
C TYR A 264 4.96 13.44 7.79
N ILE A 265 5.04 13.83 6.51
CA ILE A 265 6.05 14.77 6.01
C ILE A 265 5.58 16.24 5.99
N SER A 266 4.30 16.50 6.28
CA SER A 266 3.70 17.85 6.18
C SER A 266 4.43 18.89 7.02
N GLU A 267 5.01 18.47 8.14
CA GLU A 267 5.75 19.33 9.08
C GLU A 267 7.25 19.43 8.76
N SER A 268 7.79 18.65 7.80
CA SER A 268 9.23 18.58 7.51
C SER A 268 9.56 18.45 6.01
N SER A 269 10.04 19.54 5.43
CA SER A 269 10.57 19.55 4.05
C SER A 269 11.77 18.63 3.87
N LYS A 270 12.55 18.38 4.93
CA LYS A 270 13.69 17.43 4.90
C LYS A 270 13.23 16.00 4.67
N LEU A 271 12.17 15.54 5.34
CA LEU A 271 11.63 14.19 5.14
C LEU A 271 11.09 13.99 3.71
N MET A 272 10.49 15.03 3.14
CA MET A 272 10.02 15.02 1.76
C MET A 272 11.19 14.93 0.75
N LEU A 273 12.29 15.65 0.99
CA LEU A 273 13.53 15.50 0.20
C LEU A 273 14.13 14.10 0.36
N ASN A 274 14.08 13.50 1.54
CA ASN A 274 14.57 12.14 1.77
C ASN A 274 13.74 11.12 0.97
N LEU A 275 12.41 11.23 0.99
CA LEU A 275 11.53 10.35 0.22
C LEU A 275 11.83 10.43 -1.28
N GLN A 276 12.03 11.65 -1.78
CA GLN A 276 12.43 11.87 -3.17
C GLN A 276 13.78 11.20 -3.47
N THR A 277 14.78 11.41 -2.60
CA THR A 277 16.12 10.85 -2.77
C THR A 277 16.06 9.31 -2.79
N ILE A 278 15.23 8.70 -1.95
CA ILE A 278 14.99 7.25 -1.96
C ILE A 278 14.39 6.82 -3.31
N ALA A 279 13.33 7.48 -3.78
CA ALA A 279 12.70 7.14 -5.05
C ALA A 279 13.68 7.22 -6.23
N GLU A 280 14.41 8.33 -6.37
CA GLU A 280 15.38 8.57 -7.45
C GLU A 280 16.58 7.60 -7.40
N THR A 281 17.09 7.33 -6.20
CA THR A 281 18.22 6.42 -6.02
C THR A 281 17.79 4.98 -6.30
N LEU A 282 16.60 4.55 -5.84
CA LEU A 282 16.02 3.26 -6.21
C LEU A 282 15.82 3.14 -7.72
N ALA A 283 15.29 4.20 -8.37
CA ALA A 283 15.06 4.22 -9.81
C ALA A 283 16.38 3.93 -10.56
N THR A 284 17.45 4.61 -10.14
CA THR A 284 18.78 4.51 -10.73
C THR A 284 19.43 3.15 -10.48
N LYS A 285 19.43 2.67 -9.23
CA LYS A 285 20.12 1.43 -8.82
C LYS A 285 19.40 0.17 -9.31
N THR A 286 18.06 0.18 -9.27
CA THR A 286 17.23 -0.98 -9.61
C THR A 286 16.74 -0.98 -11.06
N LYS A 287 16.95 0.14 -11.80
CA LYS A 287 16.52 0.32 -13.19
C LYS A 287 15.02 0.03 -13.41
N GLY A 288 14.19 0.50 -12.50
CA GLY A 288 12.73 0.32 -12.55
C GLY A 288 12.22 -1.02 -12.01
N ASN A 289 13.08 -1.83 -11.39
CA ASN A 289 12.67 -3.05 -10.70
C ASN A 289 12.19 -2.81 -9.25
N SER A 290 12.31 -1.60 -8.73
CA SER A 290 11.64 -1.22 -7.48
C SER A 290 10.86 0.07 -7.62
N TRP A 291 9.63 0.07 -7.09
CA TRP A 291 8.67 1.16 -7.19
C TRP A 291 8.25 1.64 -5.80
N ILE A 292 7.92 2.92 -5.69
CA ILE A 292 7.34 3.52 -4.48
C ILE A 292 6.01 4.15 -4.85
N LEU A 293 4.94 3.69 -4.19
CA LEU A 293 3.62 4.28 -4.28
C LEU A 293 3.28 4.89 -2.92
N VAL A 294 2.85 6.15 -2.90
CA VAL A 294 2.55 6.87 -1.66
C VAL A 294 1.17 7.50 -1.69
N THR A 295 0.52 7.60 -0.54
CA THR A 295 -0.72 8.38 -0.39
C THR A 295 -0.47 9.70 0.34
N SER A 296 -1.20 10.73 -0.08
CA SER A 296 -1.19 12.05 0.56
C SER A 296 -2.57 12.68 0.49
N GLN A 297 -2.89 13.53 1.45
CA GLN A 297 -4.07 14.40 1.32
C GLN A 297 -3.80 15.47 0.24
N GLU A 298 -4.83 15.81 -0.53
CA GLU A 298 -4.75 16.90 -1.53
C GLU A 298 -4.69 18.27 -0.86
N ASP A 299 -5.38 18.42 0.27
CA ASP A 299 -5.70 19.72 0.83
C ASP A 299 -4.74 20.12 1.97
N MET A 300 -3.44 19.99 1.75
CA MET A 300 -2.46 20.68 2.60
C MET A 300 -2.51 22.21 2.39
N GLU A 301 -3.22 22.69 1.37
CA GLU A 301 -3.47 24.12 1.17
C GLU A 301 -4.44 24.70 2.22
N SER A 302 -5.50 23.96 2.60
CA SER A 302 -6.50 24.42 3.58
C SER A 302 -6.31 23.89 5.01
N VAL A 303 -5.71 22.70 5.20
CA VAL A 303 -5.64 22.01 6.51
C VAL A 303 -4.57 22.56 7.46
N VAL A 304 -3.71 23.49 7.04
CA VAL A 304 -2.73 24.09 7.95
C VAL A 304 -2.77 25.62 7.86
N GLY A 305 -3.51 26.21 8.80
CA GLY A 305 -3.56 27.65 9.05
C GLY A 305 -2.23 28.24 9.54
N ASP A 306 -1.27 27.38 9.94
CA ASP A 306 0.02 27.78 10.52
C ASP A 306 1.25 27.42 9.66
N MET A 307 1.07 26.89 8.44
CA MET A 307 2.21 26.63 7.55
C MET A 307 2.65 27.93 6.86
N ASN A 308 3.92 28.31 7.08
CA ASN A 308 4.55 29.42 6.37
C ASN A 308 4.43 29.22 4.85
N LYS A 309 4.10 30.27 4.09
CA LYS A 309 3.95 30.25 2.61
C LYS A 309 5.15 29.60 1.88
N SER A 310 6.34 29.61 2.49
CA SER A 310 7.53 28.93 1.96
C SER A 310 7.41 27.40 1.95
N GLN A 311 6.92 26.77 3.02
CA GLN A 311 6.79 25.32 3.12
C GLN A 311 5.75 24.76 2.14
N LYS A 312 4.65 25.49 1.90
CA LYS A 312 3.66 25.13 0.87
C LYS A 312 4.28 25.10 -0.54
N ASN A 313 5.07 26.11 -0.87
CA ASN A 313 5.76 26.18 -2.17
C ASN A 313 6.80 25.08 -2.35
N ASP A 314 7.50 24.69 -1.28
CA ASP A 314 8.50 23.62 -1.35
C ASP A 314 7.82 22.25 -1.54
N PHE A 315 6.68 22.02 -0.88
CA PHE A 315 5.92 20.78 -1.05
C PHE A 315 5.43 20.59 -2.49
N SER A 316 4.79 21.61 -3.08
CA SER A 316 4.29 21.55 -4.47
C SER A 316 5.42 21.32 -5.47
N LYS A 317 6.61 21.90 -5.24
CA LYS A 317 7.80 21.68 -6.06
C LYS A 317 8.34 20.25 -5.95
N ILE A 318 8.31 19.64 -4.77
CA ILE A 318 8.81 18.28 -4.58
C ILE A 318 7.78 17.26 -5.09
N GLN A 319 6.48 17.49 -4.86
CA GLN A 319 5.42 16.67 -5.45
C GLN A 319 5.47 16.68 -6.99
N ALA A 320 5.87 17.79 -7.62
CA ALA A 320 6.06 17.85 -9.06
C ALA A 320 7.15 16.91 -9.60
N ARG A 321 8.04 16.38 -8.73
CA ARG A 321 9.09 15.42 -9.10
C ARG A 321 8.58 13.98 -9.16
N PHE A 322 7.47 13.67 -8.49
CA PHE A 322 6.72 12.45 -8.74
C PHE A 322 5.96 12.60 -10.06
N LYS A 323 6.49 11.98 -11.11
CA LYS A 323 5.95 12.11 -12.48
C LYS A 323 4.57 11.48 -12.63
N LEU A 324 4.28 10.41 -11.89
CA LEU A 324 3.01 9.69 -11.94
C LEU A 324 2.12 10.14 -10.78
N LYS A 325 0.95 10.67 -11.12
CA LYS A 325 -0.01 11.20 -10.14
C LYS A 325 -1.39 10.59 -10.37
N ILE A 326 -2.01 10.15 -9.30
CA ILE A 326 -3.36 9.59 -9.28
C ILE A 326 -4.21 10.45 -8.33
N PRO A 327 -4.71 11.61 -8.80
CA PRO A 327 -5.65 12.41 -8.02
C PRO A 327 -7.00 11.71 -7.96
N LEU A 328 -7.50 11.51 -6.74
CA LEU A 328 -8.79 10.91 -6.43
C LEU A 328 -9.72 11.97 -5.86
N THR A 329 -10.81 12.23 -6.56
CA THR A 329 -11.86 13.11 -6.06
C THR A 329 -12.87 12.33 -5.22
N SER A 330 -13.55 13.01 -4.29
CA SER A 330 -14.70 12.45 -3.57
C SER A 330 -15.96 12.36 -4.45
N ALA A 331 -15.86 12.72 -5.74
CA ALA A 331 -17.01 12.98 -6.59
C ALA A 331 -17.79 11.72 -7.01
N ASN A 332 -17.25 10.52 -6.77
CA ASN A 332 -17.85 9.26 -7.23
C ASN A 332 -18.27 8.32 -6.08
N VAL A 333 -18.51 8.85 -4.88
CA VAL A 333 -19.08 8.06 -3.78
C VAL A 333 -20.44 7.48 -4.18
N ASP A 334 -21.26 8.24 -4.90
CA ASP A 334 -22.56 7.78 -5.41
C ASP A 334 -22.38 6.57 -6.35
N GLU A 335 -21.45 6.64 -7.31
CA GLU A 335 -21.18 5.53 -8.24
C GLU A 335 -20.70 4.27 -7.49
N VAL A 336 -19.85 4.45 -6.47
CA VAL A 336 -19.36 3.34 -5.65
C VAL A 336 -20.50 2.73 -4.85
N ILE A 337 -21.37 3.52 -4.23
CA ILE A 337 -22.54 3.02 -3.49
C ILE A 337 -23.48 2.27 -4.45
N GLU A 338 -23.79 2.88 -5.59
CA GLU A 338 -24.65 2.31 -6.62
C GLU A 338 -24.15 0.94 -7.09
N LYS A 339 -22.86 0.83 -7.44
CA LYS A 339 -22.27 -0.41 -7.94
C LYS A 339 -21.95 -1.43 -6.84
N ARG A 340 -21.51 -0.98 -5.66
CA ARG A 340 -21.08 -1.89 -4.58
C ARG A 340 -22.26 -2.44 -3.79
N LEU A 341 -23.25 -1.60 -3.48
CA LEU A 341 -24.35 -1.93 -2.57
C LEU A 341 -25.67 -2.10 -3.30
N LEU A 342 -25.92 -1.27 -4.32
CA LEU A 342 -27.24 -1.17 -4.93
C LEU A 342 -27.34 -1.85 -6.29
N ASP A 343 -26.32 -2.56 -6.78
CA ASP A 343 -26.40 -3.17 -8.11
C ASP A 343 -27.57 -4.14 -8.18
N LYS A 344 -28.34 -4.02 -9.26
CA LYS A 344 -29.65 -4.66 -9.41
C LYS A 344 -29.55 -5.89 -10.29
N THR A 345 -30.29 -6.94 -9.95
CA THR A 345 -30.42 -8.11 -10.84
C THR A 345 -31.14 -7.73 -12.13
N ASP A 346 -30.84 -8.41 -13.24
CA ASP A 346 -31.48 -8.11 -14.55
C ASP A 346 -33.02 -8.11 -14.52
N PRO A 347 -33.69 -9.06 -13.83
CA PRO A 347 -35.15 -9.01 -13.65
C PRO A 347 -35.61 -7.73 -12.95
N THR A 348 -34.86 -7.29 -11.93
CA THR A 348 -35.14 -6.07 -11.16
C THR A 348 -34.97 -4.82 -12.00
N LYS A 349 -33.91 -4.76 -12.82
CA LYS A 349 -33.68 -3.64 -13.73
C LYS A 349 -34.90 -3.46 -14.65
N LYS A 350 -35.40 -4.53 -15.27
CA LYS A 350 -36.60 -4.50 -16.13
C LYS A 350 -37.88 -4.10 -15.38
N LEU A 351 -38.04 -4.58 -14.14
CA LEU A 351 -39.16 -4.19 -13.29
C LEU A 351 -39.14 -2.69 -13.00
N LEU A 352 -37.99 -2.16 -12.56
CA LEU A 352 -37.82 -0.75 -12.23
C LEU A 352 -37.96 0.16 -13.46
N GLN A 353 -37.50 -0.27 -14.64
CA GLN A 353 -37.77 0.43 -15.90
C GLN A 353 -39.27 0.59 -16.17
N SER A 354 -40.04 -0.46 -15.92
CA SER A 354 -41.50 -0.44 -16.11
C SER A 354 -42.19 0.46 -15.09
N VAL A 355 -41.71 0.45 -13.84
CA VAL A 355 -42.18 1.34 -12.77
C VAL A 355 -41.88 2.80 -13.12
N TRP A 356 -40.65 3.10 -13.55
CA TRP A 356 -40.25 4.44 -13.95
C TRP A 356 -41.15 4.99 -15.06
N LYS A 357 -41.34 4.24 -16.15
CA LYS A 357 -42.20 4.66 -17.27
C LYS A 357 -43.65 4.96 -16.85
N LYS A 358 -44.16 4.25 -15.84
CA LYS A 358 -45.54 4.41 -15.37
C LYS A 358 -45.68 5.54 -14.35
N GLU A 359 -44.69 5.72 -13.47
CA GLU A 359 -44.82 6.53 -12.27
C GLU A 359 -43.91 7.77 -12.25
N GLN A 360 -43.00 7.97 -13.21
CA GLN A 360 -42.05 9.09 -13.24
C GLN A 360 -42.73 10.45 -13.01
N SER A 361 -43.82 10.77 -13.73
CA SER A 361 -44.51 12.06 -13.57
C SER A 361 -45.09 12.25 -12.17
N LYS A 362 -45.54 11.17 -11.51
CA LYS A 362 -46.02 11.23 -10.13
C LYS A 362 -44.86 11.38 -9.16
N LEU A 363 -43.73 10.70 -9.39
CA LEU A 363 -42.52 10.82 -8.58
C LEU A 363 -41.99 12.25 -8.62
N GLU A 364 -41.90 12.87 -9.80
CA GLU A 364 -41.48 14.28 -9.94
C GLU A 364 -42.41 15.23 -9.16
N THR A 365 -43.72 14.99 -9.21
CA THR A 365 -44.70 15.75 -8.44
C THR A 365 -44.49 15.55 -6.93
N ILE A 366 -44.43 14.32 -6.44
CA ILE A 366 -44.29 14.02 -5.01
C ILE A 366 -42.97 14.59 -4.44
N LEU A 367 -41.87 14.47 -5.20
CA LEU A 367 -40.56 14.95 -4.75
C LEU A 367 -40.43 16.48 -4.77
N SER A 368 -41.20 17.17 -5.63
CA SER A 368 -41.22 18.64 -5.67
C SER A 368 -42.09 19.26 -4.57
N PHE A 369 -43.13 18.55 -4.11
CA PHE A 369 -44.02 19.00 -3.03
C PHE A 369 -43.63 18.36 -1.68
N SER A 370 -42.53 18.81 -1.09
CA SER A 370 -42.22 18.54 0.32
C SER A 370 -42.74 19.69 1.19
N GLU A 371 -43.88 19.50 1.85
CA GLU A 371 -44.43 20.47 2.83
C GLU A 371 -43.53 20.64 4.08
N VAL A 372 -42.42 19.90 4.15
CA VAL A 372 -41.54 19.75 5.31
C VAL A 372 -40.10 20.18 4.96
N GLY A 373 -39.91 21.39 4.44
CA GLY A 373 -38.64 22.14 4.42
C GLY A 373 -37.40 21.54 3.72
N VAL A 374 -37.45 20.29 3.26
CA VAL A 374 -36.34 19.56 2.62
C VAL A 374 -36.75 19.19 1.20
N GLN A 375 -36.27 19.98 0.23
CA GLN A 375 -36.40 19.62 -1.19
C GLN A 375 -35.50 18.43 -1.51
N PHE A 376 -36.11 17.28 -1.80
CA PHE A 376 -35.40 16.14 -2.37
C PHE A 376 -34.94 16.45 -3.80
N LYS A 377 -33.73 16.04 -4.16
CA LYS A 377 -33.29 16.07 -5.55
C LYS A 377 -33.97 14.92 -6.26
N GLY A 378 -34.85 15.25 -7.21
CA GLY A 378 -35.45 14.27 -8.10
C GLY A 378 -34.41 13.44 -8.87
N PHE A 379 -34.83 12.30 -9.38
CA PHE A 379 -33.96 11.46 -10.22
C PHE A 379 -33.65 12.15 -11.54
N LYS A 380 -32.39 12.06 -12.00
CA LYS A 380 -31.95 12.65 -13.28
C LYS A 380 -32.56 11.95 -14.50
N GLY A 381 -33.09 10.74 -14.33
CA GLY A 381 -33.72 9.94 -15.38
C GLY A 381 -33.87 8.47 -14.98
N GLU A 382 -34.26 7.64 -15.95
CA GLU A 382 -34.53 6.20 -15.76
C GLU A 382 -33.36 5.45 -15.12
N SER A 383 -32.13 5.68 -15.62
CA SER A 383 -30.94 5.00 -15.09
C SER A 383 -30.62 5.40 -13.64
N ASP A 384 -30.76 6.68 -13.32
CA ASP A 384 -30.50 7.23 -11.99
C ASP A 384 -31.51 6.67 -10.96
N PHE A 385 -32.78 6.53 -11.38
CA PHE A 385 -33.81 5.86 -10.59
C PHE A 385 -33.48 4.39 -10.31
N ILE A 386 -33.14 3.62 -11.35
CA ILE A 386 -32.86 2.18 -11.21
C ILE A 386 -31.66 1.94 -10.28
N ASN A 387 -30.60 2.73 -10.45
CA ASN A 387 -29.38 2.58 -9.67
C ASN A 387 -29.62 2.91 -8.19
N LYS A 388 -30.35 3.99 -7.90
CA LYS A 388 -30.53 4.49 -6.52
C LYS A 388 -31.67 3.84 -5.75
N TYR A 389 -32.67 3.27 -6.42
CA TYR A 389 -33.81 2.63 -5.76
C TYR A 389 -33.35 1.62 -4.68
N PRO A 390 -33.91 1.62 -3.46
CA PRO A 390 -35.10 2.33 -3.00
C PRO A 390 -34.84 3.75 -2.44
N PHE A 391 -33.63 4.30 -2.58
CA PHE A 391 -33.28 5.61 -2.05
C PHE A 391 -33.62 6.74 -3.02
N VAL A 392 -33.83 7.93 -2.44
CA VAL A 392 -34.03 9.21 -3.15
C VAL A 392 -32.96 10.17 -2.63
N ALA A 393 -32.39 10.97 -3.54
CA ALA A 393 -31.28 11.90 -3.26
C ALA A 393 -31.73 13.25 -2.67
#